data_AF-A0A077KQC7-F1
#
_entry.id   AF-A0A077KQC7-F1
#
_cell.length_a   1.000
_cell.length_b   1.000
_cell.length_c   1.000
_cell.angle_alpha   90.00
_cell.angle_beta   90.00
_cell.angle_gamma   90.00
#
_symmetry.space_group_name_H-M   'P 1'
#
loop_
_entity.id
_entity.type
_entity.pdbx_description
1 polymer ?
#
loop_
_entity_poly.entity_id
_entity_poly.type
_entity_poly.pdbx_seq_one_letter_code
_entity_poly.pdbx_strand_id
1 'polypeptide(L)'
;MDKNTSPAYDLDLFFTNSLWGKIHLATAGGYICDEIFNDSQHGETKINLRKSARTDYGYKINPNLDKILRLGDREIDFKKFDKEMYLKDFIFYAKKGYFSFDKTFVNSPLDFHYHLVAYPIFSENNFQDGLSDYKKQEKEEIIRKAFLEPIEMNMLK
;
A
#
# COMPACT_ATOMS: atom_id res chain seq x y z
N MET A 1 19.09 20.74 8.12
CA MET A 1 17.65 21.02 7.95
C MET A 1 17.36 20.76 6.49
N ASP A 2 17.11 19.49 6.19
CA ASP A 2 16.93 19.02 4.82
C ASP A 2 15.58 19.49 4.34
N LYS A 3 15.62 20.52 3.49
CA LYS A 3 14.44 21.06 2.83
C LYS A 3 14.11 20.17 1.66
N ASN A 4 13.55 18.99 1.93
CA ASN A 4 12.88 18.23 0.90
C ASN A 4 11.51 18.88 0.63
N THR A 5 11.53 20.06 0.01
CA THR A 5 10.34 20.68 -0.59
C THR A 5 10.12 19.98 -1.92
N SER A 6 9.48 18.82 -1.87
CA SER A 6 9.17 18.02 -3.06
C SER A 6 7.69 18.20 -3.43
N PRO A 7 7.32 19.23 -4.20
CA PRO A 7 5.93 19.48 -4.58
C PRO A 7 5.41 18.50 -5.66
N ALA A 8 6.03 17.32 -5.90
CA ALA A 8 5.82 16.60 -7.16
C ALA A 8 5.79 15.06 -7.18
N TYR A 9 5.94 14.29 -6.09
CA TYR A 9 6.04 12.83 -6.27
C TYR A 9 4.94 12.02 -5.57
N ASP A 10 3.93 11.69 -6.37
CA ASP A 10 3.19 10.44 -6.23
C ASP A 10 4.15 9.28 -6.58
N LEU A 11 4.74 8.66 -5.55
CA LEU A 11 5.66 7.54 -5.68
C LEU A 11 4.96 6.24 -5.34
N ASP A 12 5.26 5.22 -6.14
CA ASP A 12 4.98 3.84 -5.76
C ASP A 12 6.24 3.27 -5.09
N LEU A 13 6.15 2.99 -3.80
CA LEU A 13 7.21 2.35 -3.04
C LEU A 13 6.93 0.85 -2.91
N PHE A 14 8.00 0.05 -2.94
CA PHE A 14 7.94 -1.40 -2.92
C PHE A 14 8.84 -1.97 -1.84
N PHE A 15 8.26 -2.73 -0.92
CA PHE A 15 8.98 -3.30 0.21
C PHE A 15 8.66 -4.78 0.38
N THR A 16 9.54 -5.47 1.11
CA THR A 16 9.23 -6.77 1.71
C THR A 16 9.22 -6.62 3.22
N ASN A 17 8.17 -7.10 3.85
CA ASN A 17 7.96 -7.04 5.28
C ASN A 17 7.62 -8.45 5.80
N SER A 18 8.15 -8.85 6.94
CA SER A 18 7.94 -10.19 7.50
C SER A 18 6.48 -10.48 7.85
N LEU A 19 5.70 -9.45 8.17
CA LEU A 19 4.29 -9.56 8.50
C LEU A 19 3.42 -9.69 7.26
N TRP A 20 3.60 -8.76 6.31
CA TRP A 20 2.74 -8.60 5.14
C TRP A 20 3.22 -9.36 3.90
N GLY A 21 4.49 -9.76 3.86
CA GLY A 21 5.14 -10.15 2.61
C GLY A 21 5.45 -8.91 1.75
N LYS A 22 5.02 -8.92 0.49
CA LYS A 22 5.28 -7.81 -0.43
C LYS A 22 4.28 -6.67 -0.20
N ILE A 23 4.79 -5.45 -0.06
CA ILE A 23 4.00 -4.23 0.17
C ILE A 23 4.25 -3.24 -0.97
N HIS A 24 3.16 -2.68 -1.49
CA HIS A 24 3.14 -1.51 -2.36
C HIS A 24 2.52 -0.33 -1.59
N LEU A 25 3.18 0.82 -1.57
CA LEU A 25 2.69 2.06 -0.94
C LEU A 25 2.67 3.19 -1.97
N ALA A 26 1.49 3.73 -2.27
CA ALA A 26 1.35 4.98 -3.02
C ALA A 26 1.47 6.16 -2.05
N THR A 27 2.49 7.01 -2.23
CA THR A 27 2.76 8.10 -1.29
C THR A 27 1.77 9.25 -1.42
N ALA A 28 1.09 9.41 -2.56
CA ALA A 28 0.17 10.51 -2.84
C ALA A 28 0.76 11.89 -2.46
N GLY A 29 2.07 12.10 -2.72
CA GLY A 29 2.77 13.35 -2.38
C GLY A 29 3.19 13.50 -0.91
N GLY A 30 3.08 12.44 -0.10
CA GLY A 30 3.56 12.42 1.28
C GLY A 30 5.08 12.55 1.41
N TYR A 31 5.53 13.05 2.56
CA TYR A 31 6.94 13.07 2.91
C TYR A 31 7.45 11.65 3.19
N ILE A 32 8.66 11.36 2.72
CA ILE A 32 9.44 10.16 3.02
C ILE A 32 10.89 10.58 3.22
N CYS A 33 11.67 9.80 3.98
CA CYS A 33 13.09 10.10 4.19
C CYS A 33 13.93 9.96 2.90
N ASP A 34 15.05 10.67 2.85
CA ASP A 34 15.89 10.77 1.66
C ASP A 34 16.48 9.41 1.26
N GLU A 35 16.73 8.51 2.21
CA GLU A 35 17.21 7.17 1.95
C GLU A 35 16.22 6.36 1.11
N ILE A 36 14.92 6.43 1.44
CA ILE A 36 13.86 5.73 0.70
C ILE A 36 13.60 6.43 -0.63
N PHE A 37 13.58 7.77 -0.64
CA PHE A 37 13.36 8.54 -1.86
C PHE A 37 14.41 8.26 -2.94
N ASN A 38 15.67 8.13 -2.53
CA ASN A 38 16.79 7.92 -3.45
C ASN A 38 17.04 6.44 -3.79
N ASP A 39 16.27 5.50 -3.23
CA ASP A 39 16.42 4.08 -3.54
C ASP A 39 15.87 3.77 -4.95
N SER A 40 16.78 3.46 -5.89
CA SER A 40 16.41 3.12 -7.26
C SER A 40 15.61 1.82 -7.37
N GLN A 41 15.65 0.95 -6.36
CA GLN A 41 14.94 -0.33 -6.37
C GLN A 41 13.44 -0.17 -6.52
N HIS A 42 12.85 0.92 -6.01
CA HIS A 42 11.41 1.18 -6.18
C HIS A 42 11.06 1.41 -7.65
N GLY A 43 11.83 2.26 -8.35
CA GLY A 43 11.66 2.51 -9.77
C GLY A 43 11.91 1.28 -10.64
N GLU A 44 12.99 0.55 -10.35
CA GLU A 44 13.34 -0.70 -11.04
C GLU A 44 12.26 -1.77 -10.85
N THR A 45 11.75 -1.94 -9.62
CA THR A 45 10.67 -2.88 -9.31
C THR A 45 9.42 -2.54 -10.10
N LYS A 46 8.99 -1.28 -10.13
CA LYS A 46 7.84 -0.82 -10.92
C LYS A 46 7.98 -1.19 -12.40
N ILE A 47 9.15 -0.91 -12.99
CA ILE A 47 9.44 -1.23 -14.40
C ILE A 47 9.38 -2.74 -14.64
N ASN A 48 10.02 -3.53 -13.79
CA ASN A 48 10.08 -4.98 -13.91
C ASN A 48 8.69 -5.63 -13.77
N LEU A 49 7.86 -5.15 -12.85
CA LEU A 49 6.48 -5.62 -12.67
C LEU A 49 5.62 -5.34 -13.91
N ARG A 50 5.79 -4.17 -14.54
CA ARG A 50 5.07 -3.80 -15.78
C ARG A 50 5.55 -4.57 -17.01
N LYS A 51 6.83 -4.94 -17.09
CA LYS A 51 7.37 -5.82 -18.15
C LYS A 51 6.90 -7.26 -18.01
N SER A 52 6.63 -7.72 -16.80
CA SER A 52 6.12 -9.07 -16.54
C SER A 52 4.66 -9.19 -16.98
N ALA A 53 4.36 -10.11 -17.90
CA ALA A 53 2.99 -10.45 -18.28
C ALA A 53 2.28 -11.34 -17.24
N ARG A 54 3.01 -11.88 -16.27
CA ARG A 54 2.52 -12.94 -15.38
C ARG A 54 1.69 -12.37 -14.23
N THR A 55 0.43 -12.80 -14.09
CA THR A 55 -0.41 -12.49 -12.93
C THR A 55 -0.68 -13.79 -12.18
N ASP A 56 0.08 -14.02 -11.12
CA ASP A 56 0.07 -15.30 -10.40
C ASP A 56 -0.94 -15.33 -9.25
N TYR A 57 -1.56 -14.19 -8.91
CA TYR A 57 -2.43 -14.05 -7.75
C TYR A 57 -3.83 -13.57 -8.14
N GLY A 58 -4.85 -14.19 -7.53
CA GLY A 58 -6.16 -13.55 -7.39
C GLY A 58 -6.05 -12.30 -6.52
N TYR A 59 -7.07 -11.44 -6.52
CA TYR A 59 -7.07 -10.22 -5.71
C TYR A 59 -8.43 -9.96 -5.08
N LYS A 60 -8.43 -9.15 -4.01
CA LYS A 60 -9.62 -8.56 -3.41
C LYS A 60 -9.38 -7.08 -3.15
N ILE A 61 -10.46 -6.32 -3.15
CA ILE A 61 -10.48 -4.92 -2.71
C ILE A 61 -10.85 -4.92 -1.22
N ASN A 62 -10.32 -3.96 -0.46
CA ASN A 62 -10.73 -3.79 0.93
C ASN A 62 -12.25 -3.52 0.99
N PRO A 63 -13.04 -4.37 1.68
CA PRO A 63 -14.50 -4.22 1.72
C PRO A 63 -14.96 -2.92 2.40
N ASN A 64 -14.12 -2.31 3.23
CA ASN A 64 -14.42 -1.05 3.89
C ASN A 64 -13.77 0.17 3.22
N LEU A 65 -13.23 0.02 2.01
CA LEU A 65 -12.52 1.09 1.32
C LEU A 65 -13.36 2.38 1.22
N ASP A 66 -14.66 2.28 0.88
CA ASP A 66 -15.54 3.45 0.76
C ASP A 66 -15.72 4.19 2.09
N LYS A 67 -15.69 3.47 3.21
CA LYS A 67 -15.73 4.08 4.54
C LYS A 67 -14.42 4.81 4.81
N ILE A 68 -13.28 4.20 4.48
CA ILE A 68 -11.95 4.77 4.75
C ILE A 68 -11.68 5.99 3.85
N LEU A 69 -12.08 5.94 2.58
CA LEU A 69 -11.96 7.09 1.68
C LEU A 69 -12.74 8.32 2.14
N ARG A 70 -13.79 8.14 2.97
CA ARG A 70 -14.53 9.24 3.61
C ARG A 70 -13.86 9.77 4.88
N LEU A 71 -12.89 9.04 5.43
CA LEU A 71 -12.13 9.47 6.62
C LEU A 71 -10.95 10.36 6.27
N GLY A 72 -10.32 10.15 5.11
CA GLY A 72 -9.24 11.01 4.66
C GLY A 72 -9.78 12.42 4.40
N ASP A 73 -9.06 13.46 4.83
CA ASP A 73 -9.29 14.89 4.53
C ASP A 73 -9.23 15.22 3.02
N ARG A 74 -9.40 14.22 2.17
CA ARG A 74 -9.63 14.42 0.76
C ARG A 74 -11.06 14.99 0.67
N GLU A 75 -11.20 16.21 0.15
CA GLU A 75 -12.47 16.69 -0.40
C GLU A 75 -12.83 15.85 -1.64
N ILE A 76 -12.97 14.53 -1.49
CA ILE A 76 -13.40 13.64 -2.55
C ILE A 76 -14.85 14.00 -2.84
N ASP A 77 -15.05 14.74 -3.92
CA ASP A 77 -16.33 14.77 -4.59
C ASP A 77 -16.59 13.38 -5.17
N PHE A 78 -17.23 12.52 -4.37
CA PHE A 78 -17.57 11.15 -4.76
C PHE A 78 -18.43 11.10 -6.03
N LYS A 79 -19.02 12.21 -6.49
CA LYS A 79 -19.72 12.28 -7.78
C LYS A 79 -18.77 12.38 -8.97
N LYS A 80 -17.56 12.90 -8.76
CA LYS A 80 -16.50 13.05 -9.79
C LYS A 80 -15.37 12.04 -9.63
N PHE A 81 -15.31 11.35 -8.50
CA PHE A 81 -14.31 10.33 -8.23
C PHE A 81 -14.52 9.09 -9.09
N ASP A 82 -13.61 8.88 -10.04
CA ASP A 82 -13.55 7.65 -10.81
C ASP A 82 -12.87 6.56 -9.99
N LYS A 83 -13.70 5.77 -9.28
CA LYS A 83 -13.24 4.67 -8.44
C LYS A 83 -12.55 3.57 -9.27
N GLU A 84 -12.96 3.33 -10.50
CA GLU A 84 -12.34 2.30 -11.34
C GLU A 84 -10.93 2.71 -11.76
N MET A 85 -10.78 3.97 -12.20
CA MET A 85 -9.47 4.54 -12.52
C MET A 85 -8.56 4.57 -11.29
N TYR A 86 -9.09 4.97 -10.13
CA TYR A 86 -8.36 4.95 -8.87
C TYR A 86 -7.84 3.54 -8.54
N LEU A 87 -8.69 2.53 -8.61
CA LEU A 87 -8.35 1.15 -8.22
C LEU A 87 -7.36 0.45 -9.15
N LYS A 88 -7.19 0.94 -10.38
CA LYS A 88 -6.49 0.24 -11.46
C LYS A 88 -5.07 -0.20 -11.09
N ASP A 89 -4.27 0.72 -10.57
CA ASP A 89 -2.87 0.43 -10.22
C ASP A 89 -2.78 -0.43 -8.94
N PHE A 90 -3.66 -0.21 -7.96
CA PHE A 90 -3.70 -1.03 -6.75
C PHE A 90 -4.05 -2.49 -7.06
N ILE A 91 -5.04 -2.72 -7.92
CA ILE A 91 -5.42 -4.06 -8.40
C ILE A 91 -4.27 -4.69 -9.20
N PHE A 92 -3.60 -3.91 -10.04
CA PHE A 92 -2.45 -4.40 -10.80
C PHE A 92 -1.37 -4.96 -9.87
N TYR A 93 -0.96 -4.22 -8.84
CA TYR A 93 0.05 -4.68 -7.90
C TYR A 93 -0.46 -5.84 -7.00
N ALA A 94 -1.73 -5.84 -6.61
CA ALA A 94 -2.33 -6.97 -5.89
C ALA A 94 -2.25 -8.28 -6.69
N LYS A 95 -2.52 -8.26 -7.99
CA LYS A 95 -2.35 -9.42 -8.89
C LYS A 95 -0.90 -9.90 -9.04
N LYS A 96 0.07 -9.06 -8.64
CA LYS A 96 1.50 -9.38 -8.57
C LYS A 96 1.96 -9.87 -7.19
N GLY A 97 1.03 -9.99 -6.24
CA GLY A 97 1.30 -10.49 -4.88
C GLY A 97 1.56 -9.40 -3.85
N TYR A 98 1.24 -8.13 -4.13
CA TYR A 98 1.48 -7.01 -3.22
C TYR A 98 0.23 -6.61 -2.44
N PHE A 99 0.33 -6.50 -1.13
CA PHE A 99 -0.63 -5.70 -0.36
C PHE A 99 -0.42 -4.24 -0.72
N SER A 100 -1.47 -3.61 -1.21
CA SER A 100 -1.40 -2.33 -1.91
C SER A 100 -2.14 -1.26 -1.13
N PHE A 101 -1.40 -0.26 -0.69
CA PHE A 101 -1.87 0.78 0.23
C PHE A 101 -1.74 2.17 -0.38
N ASP A 102 -2.58 3.08 0.09
CA ASP A 102 -2.60 4.48 -0.30
C ASP A 102 -2.54 5.38 0.94
N LYS A 103 -1.92 6.55 0.82
CA LYS A 103 -1.82 7.52 1.92
C LYS A 103 -3.19 8.09 2.25
N THR A 104 -3.58 8.04 3.51
CA THR A 104 -4.93 8.45 3.93
C THR A 104 -5.08 9.96 3.97
N PHE A 105 -4.18 10.65 4.68
CA PHE A 105 -4.25 12.08 4.93
C PHE A 105 -3.29 12.84 4.02
N VAL A 106 -3.67 13.00 2.74
CA VAL A 106 -2.80 13.59 1.70
C VAL A 106 -2.39 15.04 1.98
N ASN A 107 -3.23 15.80 2.69
CA ASN A 107 -2.94 17.19 3.10
C ASN A 107 -2.00 17.27 4.31
N SER A 108 -1.59 16.14 4.88
CA SER A 108 -0.64 16.06 5.98
C SER A 108 0.61 15.27 5.53
N PRO A 109 1.63 15.96 4.98
CA PRO A 109 2.81 15.29 4.43
C PRO A 109 3.53 14.39 5.43
N LEU A 110 3.57 14.79 6.71
CA LEU A 110 4.23 14.07 7.81
C LEU A 110 3.33 13.00 8.48
N ASP A 111 2.09 12.82 8.01
CA ASP A 111 1.24 11.74 8.49
C ASP A 111 1.58 10.43 7.77
N PHE A 112 1.98 9.41 8.52
CA PHE A 112 2.37 8.12 7.94
C PHE A 112 1.24 7.07 7.98
N HIS A 113 -0.04 7.48 8.00
CA HIS A 113 -1.17 6.56 7.97
C HIS A 113 -1.58 6.22 6.55
N TYR A 114 -1.58 4.93 6.27
CA TYR A 114 -1.92 4.36 4.97
C TYR A 114 -3.09 3.39 5.14
N HIS A 115 -4.00 3.37 4.18
CA HIS A 115 -5.12 2.44 4.17
C HIS A 115 -4.94 1.38 3.10
N LEU A 116 -5.35 0.15 3.42
CA LEU A 116 -5.30 -0.96 2.48
C LEU A 116 -6.37 -0.75 1.40
N VAL A 117 -5.95 -0.76 0.12
CA VAL A 117 -6.84 -0.60 -1.03
C VAL A 117 -7.16 -1.95 -1.66
N ALA A 118 -6.13 -2.70 -2.02
CA ALA A 118 -6.24 -4.01 -2.65
C ALA A 118 -5.18 -4.99 -2.14
N TYR A 119 -5.48 -6.28 -2.15
CA TYR A 119 -4.60 -7.31 -1.62
C TYR A 119 -4.67 -8.62 -2.42
N PRO A 120 -3.58 -9.40 -2.46
CA PRO A 120 -3.55 -10.70 -3.12
C PRO A 120 -4.35 -11.75 -2.33
N ILE A 121 -4.97 -12.67 -3.06
CA ILE A 121 -5.48 -13.91 -2.50
C ILE A 121 -4.37 -14.96 -2.64
N PHE A 122 -3.85 -15.43 -1.51
CA PHE A 122 -2.97 -16.59 -1.49
C PHE A 122 -3.83 -17.84 -1.37
N SER A 123 -3.57 -18.85 -2.20
CA SER A 123 -4.08 -20.20 -1.96
C SER A 123 -3.43 -20.77 -0.70
N GLU A 124 -4.14 -21.64 0.03
CA GLU A 124 -3.67 -22.26 1.28
C GLU A 124 -2.31 -22.97 1.16
N ASN A 125 -1.89 -23.31 -0.07
CA ASN A 125 -0.61 -23.95 -0.38
C ASN A 125 0.59 -23.00 -0.48
N ASN A 126 0.39 -21.67 -0.44
CA ASN A 126 1.46 -20.68 -0.63
C ASN A 126 2.00 -20.08 0.68
N PHE A 127 1.43 -20.45 1.84
CA PHE A 127 1.94 -20.05 3.15
C PHE A 127 2.66 -21.21 3.84
N GLN A 128 3.90 -21.49 3.43
CA GLN A 128 4.86 -22.08 4.37
C GLN A 128 5.60 -20.93 5.05
N ASP A 129 4.90 -20.32 6.01
CA ASP A 129 5.46 -19.28 6.84
C ASP A 129 5.93 -19.92 8.14
N GLY A 130 7.24 -20.00 8.36
CA GLY A 130 7.87 -20.59 9.56
C GLY A 130 7.63 -19.79 10.85
N LEU A 131 6.55 -19.02 10.93
CA LEU A 131 6.16 -18.24 12.09
C LEU A 131 5.60 -19.13 13.22
N SER A 132 5.92 -18.75 14.45
CA SER A 132 5.26 -19.29 15.64
C SER A 132 3.78 -18.87 15.68
N ASP A 133 2.95 -19.64 16.38
CA ASP A 133 1.50 -19.41 16.43
C ASP A 133 1.13 -18.04 17.02
N TYR A 134 1.92 -17.52 17.96
CA TYR A 134 1.76 -16.15 18.48
C TYR A 134 1.90 -15.09 17.37
N LYS A 135 2.92 -15.22 16.52
CA LYS A 135 3.13 -14.26 15.42
C LYS A 135 2.09 -14.40 14.31
N LYS A 136 1.48 -15.59 14.16
CA LYS A 136 0.32 -15.77 13.26
C LYS A 136 -0.90 -14.99 13.76
N GLN A 137 -1.20 -15.05 15.06
CA GLN A 137 -2.32 -14.30 15.65
C GLN A 137 -2.10 -12.78 15.54
N GLU A 138 -0.89 -12.29 15.83
CA GLU A 138 -0.52 -10.89 15.67
C GLU A 138 -0.68 -10.41 14.21
N LYS A 139 -0.24 -11.25 13.26
CA LYS A 139 -0.43 -11.02 11.82
C LYS A 139 -1.89 -10.92 11.42
N GLU A 140 -2.72 -11.86 11.87
CA GLU A 140 -4.15 -11.84 11.61
C GLU A 140 -4.82 -10.60 12.20
N GLU A 141 -4.43 -10.18 13.41
CA GLU A 141 -4.99 -8.98 14.04
C GLU A 141 -4.61 -7.71 13.27
N ILE A 142 -3.34 -7.56 12.87
CA ILE A 142 -2.87 -6.39 12.13
C ILE A 142 -3.53 -6.33 10.74
N ILE A 143 -3.64 -7.46 10.05
CA ILE A 143 -4.37 -7.56 8.79
C ILE A 143 -5.84 -7.19 8.98
N ARG A 144 -6.47 -7.68 10.06
CA ARG A 144 -7.86 -7.35 10.39
C ARG A 144 -8.04 -5.85 10.67
N LYS A 145 -7.11 -5.22 11.38
CA LYS A 145 -7.13 -3.77 11.65
C LYS A 145 -7.01 -2.97 10.36
N ALA A 146 -6.10 -3.34 9.46
CA ALA A 146 -5.93 -2.63 8.18
C ALA A 146 -7.16 -2.70 7.26
N PHE A 147 -8.04 -3.69 7.45
CA PHE A 147 -9.34 -3.70 6.76
C PHE A 147 -10.33 -2.68 7.32
N LEU A 148 -10.15 -2.21 8.55
CA LEU A 148 -11.12 -1.36 9.25
C LEU A 148 -10.68 0.10 9.30
N GLU A 149 -9.37 0.34 9.41
CA GLU A 149 -8.81 1.67 9.65
C GLU A 149 -7.43 1.84 9.00
N PRO A 150 -7.00 3.10 8.75
CA PRO A 150 -5.63 3.40 8.35
C PRO A 150 -4.63 2.89 9.38
N ILE A 151 -3.50 2.37 8.91
CA ILE A 151 -2.39 1.90 9.74
C ILE A 151 -1.17 2.79 9.57
N GLU A 152 -0.45 3.02 10.67
CA GLU A 152 0.78 3.80 10.64
C GLU A 152 1.94 2.96 10.08
N MET A 153 2.53 3.43 8.98
CA MET A 153 3.66 2.79 8.31
C MET A 153 4.98 3.33 8.86
N ASN A 154 5.36 2.88 10.06
CA ASN A 154 6.57 3.33 10.76
C ASN A 154 7.87 3.15 9.97
N MET A 155 7.90 2.27 8.96
CA MET A 155 9.04 2.08 8.08
C MET A 155 9.36 3.26 7.15
N LEU A 156 8.49 4.28 7.11
CA LEU A 156 8.68 5.50 6.33
C LEU A 156 9.22 6.69 7.15
N LYS A 157 9.37 6.52 8.47
CA LYS A 157 9.86 7.54 9.40
C LYS A 157 11.38 7.63 9.40
#